data_AF-A0A1H3VQR2-F1
#
_entry.id   AF-A0A1H3VQR2-F1
#
_cell.length_a   1.000
_cell.length_b   1.000
_cell.length_c   1.000
_cell.angle_alpha   90.00
_cell.angle_beta   90.00
_cell.angle_gamma   90.00
#
_symmetry.space_group_name_H-M   'P 1'
#
loop_
_entity.id
_entity.type
_entity.pdbx_description
1 polymer ?
#
loop_
_entity_poly.entity_id
_entity_poly.type
_entity_poly.pdbx_seq_one_letter_code
_entity_poly.pdbx_strand_id
1 'polypeptide(L)'
;MTITNTEFNVLKVMSEKDIDWSWMILDRSLAMKNIPGFGNVANIVTSLVNQGMVDVVHNDNPQRPRYRVSAKGKQLLGRMENNASC
;
A
#
# COMPACT_ATOMS: atom_id res chain seq x y z
N MET A 1 -13.90 9.94 2.91
CA MET A 1 -12.97 8.78 2.87
C MET A 1 -11.80 9.13 3.75
N THR A 2 -11.57 8.37 4.81
CA THR A 2 -10.51 8.64 5.79
C THR A 2 -9.60 7.41 5.82
N ILE A 3 -8.35 7.56 5.40
CA ILE A 3 -7.35 6.51 5.58
C ILE A 3 -6.62 6.79 6.89
N THR A 4 -6.26 5.74 7.61
CA THR A 4 -5.49 5.83 8.85
C THR A 4 -4.02 6.14 8.55
N ASN A 5 -3.28 6.63 9.55
CA ASN A 5 -1.84 6.85 9.42
C ASN A 5 -1.09 5.56 9.06
N THR A 6 -1.53 4.42 9.60
CA THR A 6 -0.99 3.09 9.29
C THR A 6 -1.21 2.74 7.81
N GLU A 7 -2.45 2.87 7.32
CA GLU A 7 -2.76 2.65 5.89
C GLU A 7 -1.96 3.58 4.98
N PHE A 8 -1.80 4.85 5.37
CA PHE A 8 -0.98 5.82 4.62
C PHE A 8 0.48 5.39 4.54
N ASN A 9 1.08 4.98 5.65
CA ASN A 9 2.47 4.53 5.68
C ASN A 9 2.68 3.27 4.84
N VAL A 10 1.74 2.33 4.89
CA VAL A 10 1.78 1.13 4.03
C VAL A 10 1.69 1.52 2.56
N LEU A 11 0.77 2.44 2.21
CA LEU A 11 0.62 2.96 0.85
C LEU A 11 1.92 3.63 0.35
N LYS A 12 2.60 4.39 1.22
CA LYS A 12 3.89 5.02 0.93
C LYS A 12 4.99 4.00 0.66
N VAL A 13 5.08 2.93 1.47
CA VAL A 13 6.05 1.85 1.24
C VAL A 13 5.79 1.16 -0.09
N MET A 14 4.53 0.91 -0.42
CA MET A 14 4.16 0.32 -1.71
C MET A 14 4.54 1.20 -2.91
N SER A 15 4.59 2.53 -2.74
CA SER A 15 4.97 3.46 -3.80
C SER A 15 6.48 3.66 -3.95
N GLU A 16 7.31 3.20 -3.00
CA GLU A 16 8.77 3.33 -3.09
C GLU A 16 9.37 2.54 -4.27
N LYS A 17 8.68 1.48 -4.70
CA LYS A 17 9.11 0.62 -5.80
C LYS A 17 7.95 0.38 -6.73
N ASP A 18 8.18 0.51 -8.04
CA ASP A 18 7.19 0.14 -9.05
C ASP A 18 7.24 -1.37 -9.31
N ILE A 19 6.81 -2.13 -8.31
CA ILE A 19 6.72 -3.60 -8.36
C ILE A 19 5.34 -4.06 -7.95
N ASP A 20 5.02 -5.29 -8.33
CA ASP A 20 3.85 -6.01 -7.89
C ASP A 20 4.11 -6.65 -6.52
N TRP A 21 3.51 -6.06 -5.48
CA TRP A 21 3.69 -6.48 -4.10
C TRP A 21 2.90 -7.74 -3.78
N SER A 22 3.51 -8.69 -3.08
CA SER A 22 2.76 -9.70 -2.32
C SER A 22 2.65 -9.27 -0.86
N TRP A 23 1.66 -9.76 -0.13
CA TRP A 23 1.54 -9.49 1.31
C TRP A 23 2.83 -9.85 2.06
N MET A 24 3.47 -10.96 1.71
CA MET A 24 4.70 -11.43 2.36
C MET A 24 5.89 -10.49 2.13
N ILE A 25 6.07 -9.98 0.91
CA ILE A 25 7.16 -9.03 0.60
C ILE A 25 6.89 -7.68 1.25
N LEU A 26 5.63 -7.25 1.25
CA LEU A 26 5.21 -6.00 1.90
C LEU A 26 5.41 -6.07 3.41
N ASP A 27 4.95 -7.14 4.06
CA ASP A 27 5.10 -7.37 5.50
C ASP A 27 6.57 -7.34 5.94
N ARG A 28 7.43 -8.06 5.22
CA ARG A 28 8.88 -8.02 5.47
C ARG A 28 9.45 -6.60 5.30
N SER A 29 8.97 -5.85 4.31
CA SER A 29 9.44 -4.48 4.06
C SER A 29 9.00 -3.51 5.17
N LEU A 30 7.79 -3.66 5.70
CA LEU A 30 7.31 -2.90 6.85
C LEU A 30 8.12 -3.22 8.11
N ALA A 31 8.35 -4.52 8.39
CA ALA A 31 9.13 -4.96 9.53
C ALA A 31 10.58 -4.43 9.48
N MET A 32 11.22 -4.52 8.31
CA MET A 32 12.59 -4.00 8.12
C MET A 32 12.71 -2.49 8.32
N LYS A 33 11.64 -1.74 7.99
CA LYS A 33 11.58 -0.28 8.15
C LYS A 33 10.99 0.16 9.50
N ASN A 34 10.65 -0.79 10.38
CA ASN A 34 9.94 -0.56 11.64
C ASN A 34 8.65 0.28 11.45
N ILE A 35 7.93 0.06 10.36
CA ILE A 35 6.68 0.77 10.04
C ILE A 35 5.52 0.00 10.69
N PRO A 36 4.70 0.65 11.54
CA PRO A 36 3.51 0.01 12.12
C PRO A 36 2.60 -0.56 11.03
N GLY A 37 2.07 -1.77 11.25
CA GLY A 37 1.19 -2.45 10.30
C GLY A 37 1.70 -3.82 9.83
N PHE A 38 2.97 -4.16 10.09
CA PHE A 38 3.46 -5.54 9.95
C PHE A 38 2.65 -6.51 10.84
N GLY A 39 2.45 -7.74 10.40
CA GLY A 39 1.57 -8.74 11.01
C GLY A 39 0.08 -8.57 10.68
N ASN A 40 -0.36 -7.40 10.20
CA ASN A 40 -1.75 -7.12 9.84
C ASN A 40 -1.94 -6.68 8.36
N VAL A 41 -0.93 -6.95 7.53
CA VAL A 41 -0.85 -6.44 6.15
C VAL A 41 -2.02 -6.87 5.29
N ALA A 42 -2.51 -8.11 5.43
CA ALA A 42 -3.64 -8.59 4.63
C ALA A 42 -4.90 -7.74 4.84
N ASN A 43 -5.22 -7.39 6.09
CA ASN A 43 -6.37 -6.56 6.43
C ASN A 43 -6.18 -5.12 5.94
N ILE A 44 -4.98 -4.56 6.11
CA ILE A 44 -4.64 -3.20 5.67
C ILE A 44 -4.76 -3.09 4.14
N VAL A 45 -4.17 -4.03 3.40
CA VAL A 45 -4.24 -4.05 1.93
C VAL A 45 -5.67 -4.24 1.46
N THR A 46 -6.45 -5.12 2.11
CA THR A 46 -7.88 -5.28 1.79
C THR A 46 -8.66 -3.98 1.98
N SER A 47 -8.41 -3.26 3.08
CA SER A 47 -9.01 -1.94 3.31
C SER A 47 -8.62 -0.94 2.23
N LEU A 48 -7.33 -0.86 1.89
CA LEU A 48 -6.81 0.02 0.84
C LEU A 48 -7.39 -0.30 -0.54
N VAL A 49 -7.62 -1.58 -0.86
CA VAL A 49 -8.30 -2.02 -2.08
C VAL A 49 -9.75 -1.55 -2.08
N ASN A 50 -10.49 -1.77 -0.99
CA ASN A 50 -11.88 -1.32 -0.85
C ASN A 50 -12.02 0.20 -0.97
N GLN A 51 -10.99 0.95 -0.56
CA GLN A 51 -10.93 2.41 -0.68
C GLN A 51 -10.46 2.88 -2.07
N GLY A 52 -10.06 1.97 -2.95
CA GLY A 52 -9.54 2.25 -4.29
C GLY A 52 -8.13 2.87 -4.30
N MET A 53 -7.35 2.70 -3.23
CA MET A 53 -5.97 3.21 -3.11
C MET A 53 -4.95 2.21 -3.65
N VAL A 54 -5.30 0.92 -3.68
CA VAL A 54 -4.48 -0.19 -4.16
C VAL A 54 -5.31 -1.02 -5.13
N ASP A 55 -4.71 -1.43 -6.24
CA ASP A 55 -5.31 -2.32 -7.22
C ASP A 55 -4.80 -3.75 -7.02
N VAL A 56 -5.69 -4.72 -7.24
CA VAL A 56 -5.35 -6.14 -7.26
C VAL A 56 -4.89 -6.52 -8.67
N VAL A 57 -3.62 -6.89 -8.78
CA VAL A 57 -3.03 -7.39 -10.02
C VAL A 57 -3.32 -8.90 -10.09
N HIS A 58 -4.24 -9.25 -10.98
CA HIS A 58 -4.57 -10.64 -11.27
C HIS A 58 -3.48 -11.20 -12.19
N ASN A 59 -2.67 -12.10 -11.64
CA ASN A 59 -1.72 -12.91 -12.39
C ASN A 59 -2.35 -14.29 -12.67
N ASP A 60 -1.63 -15.16 -13.37
CA ASP A 60 -2.09 -16.53 -13.68
C ASP A 60 -2.37 -17.41 -12.44
N ASN A 61 -2.08 -16.94 -11.22
CA ASN A 61 -2.32 -17.66 -9.98
C ASN A 61 -3.23 -16.88 -9.00
N PRO A 62 -4.56 -17.08 -9.07
CA PRO A 62 -5.52 -16.37 -8.20
C PRO A 62 -5.34 -16.63 -6.71
N GLN A 63 -4.58 -17.67 -6.31
CA GLN A 63 -4.27 -17.93 -4.89
C GLN A 63 -3.16 -17.02 -4.34
N ARG A 64 -2.43 -16.30 -5.21
CA ARG A 64 -1.33 -15.41 -4.85
C ARG A 64 -1.49 -14.05 -5.51
N PRO A 65 -2.54 -13.30 -5.12
CA PRO A 65 -2.79 -11.97 -5.66
C PRO A 65 -1.59 -11.06 -5.39
N ARG A 66 -1.33 -10.21 -6.37
CA ARG A 66 -0.33 -9.15 -6.29
C ARG A 66 -1.05 -7.81 -6.17
N TYR A 67 -0.35 -6.81 -5.67
CA TYR A 67 -0.94 -5.50 -5.37
C TYR A 67 -0.05 -4.39 -5.89
N ARG A 68 -0.67 -3.34 -6.43
CA ARG A 68 0.02 -2.14 -6.88
C ARG A 68 -0.74 -0.89 -6.44
N VAL A 69 -0.03 0.20 -6.18
CA VAL A 69 -0.66 1.47 -5.83
C VAL A 69 -1.47 1.97 -7.03
N SER A 70 -2.75 2.29 -6.81
CA SER A 70 -3.64 2.78 -7.85
C SER A 70 -3.30 4.23 -8.23
N ALA A 71 -3.86 4.72 -9.33
CA ALA A 71 -3.72 6.13 -9.72
C ALA A 71 -4.21 7.08 -8.61
N LYS A 72 -5.31 6.72 -7.94
CA LYS A 72 -5.87 7.48 -6.81
C LYS A 72 -4.93 7.47 -5.59
N GLY A 73 -4.33 6.32 -5.28
CA GLY A 73 -3.32 6.21 -4.22
C GLY A 73 -2.10 7.09 -4.50
N LYS A 74 -1.59 7.08 -5.75
CA LYS A 74 -0.49 7.96 -6.17
C LYS A 74 -0.85 9.44 -6.07
N GLN A 75 -2.07 9.82 -6.45
CA GLN A 75 -2.53 11.21 -6.32
C GLN A 75 -2.59 11.65 -4.84
N LEU A 76 -3.06 10.79 -3.93
CA LEU A 76 -3.08 11.08 -2.51
C LEU A 76 -1.67 11.31 -1.95
N LEU A 77 -0.73 10.42 -2.27
CA LEU A 77 0.67 10.55 -1.87
C LEU A 77 1.26 11.86 -2.38
N GLY A 78 1.05 12.19 -3.67
CA GLY A 78 1.51 13.46 -4.24
C GLY A 78 0.93 14.69 -3.52
N ARG A 79 -0.36 14.71 -3.18
CA ARG A 79 -0.96 15.84 -2.43
C ARG A 79 -0.32 16.02 -1.04
N MET A 80 -0.02 14.92 -0.36
CA MET A 80 0.55 14.95 0.99
C MET A 80 2.03 15.37 0.99
N GLU A 81 2.80 15.01 -0.04
CA GLU A 81 4.19 15.46 -0.19
C GLU A 81 4.28 16.95 -0.55
N ASN A 82 3.37 17.46 -1.39
CA ASN A 82 3.32 18.88 -1.72
C ASN A 82 2.83 19.74 -0.53
N ASN A 83 1.97 19.21 0.35
CA ASN A 83 1.53 19.90 1.56
C ASN A 83 2.59 19.96 2.68
N ALA A 84 3.67 19.17 2.59
CA ALA A 84 4.79 19.23 3.53
C ALA A 84 5.86 20.28 3.14
N SER A 85 5.64 21.02 2.04
CA SER A 85 6.58 22.01 1.47
C SER A 85 6.19 23.46 1.75
N CYS A 86 5.24 23.71 2.67
CA CYS A 86 4.79 25.05 3.06
C CYS A 86 4.92 25.27 4.57
#